data_AF-A0A1V5BIN6-F1
#
_entry.id   AF-A0A1V5BIN6-F1
#
_cell.length_a   1.000
_cell.length_b   1.000
_cell.length_c   1.000
_cell.angle_alpha   90.00
_cell.angle_beta   90.00
_cell.angle_gamma   90.00
#
_symmetry.space_group_name_H-M   'P 1'
#
loop_
_entity.id
_entity.type
_entity.pdbx_description
1 polymer ?
#
loop_
_entity_poly.entity_id
_entity_poly.type
_entity_poly.pdbx_seq_one_letter_code
_entity_poly.pdbx_strand_id
1 'polypeptide(L)'
;MKLRMGILLTYRTLKWFTILLVPLIIGGFEFMRHDYFLRYIPMETGNYYITILTFFLSYFYATWMFRVIEKTNRHLSEEQARRAVYEERERLARELHDNIAQTLFFLNVKLKKGQVEEARFAASDIDHQVRQAIFNLRDLPEEGVSLSQRLNKWIQEWSMLTGIETVPNINIPVAYFSSGEDVQLFGIIQEAFTNIRKHAGAKQVKIDLAALSDG
;
A
#
# COMPACT_ATOMS: atom_id res chain seq x y z
N MET A 1 -0.97 -21.92 -11.11
CA MET A 1 -0.49 -23.25 -10.65
C MET A 1 0.96 -23.56 -11.10
N LYS A 2 1.35 -23.32 -12.36
CA LYS A 2 2.72 -23.55 -12.87
C LYS A 2 3.83 -22.73 -12.17
N LEU A 3 3.57 -21.48 -11.74
CA LEU A 3 4.57 -20.64 -11.06
C LEU A 3 4.98 -21.15 -9.66
N ARG A 4 4.01 -21.64 -8.87
CA ARG A 4 4.27 -22.21 -7.52
C ARG A 4 5.12 -23.49 -7.61
N MET A 5 4.94 -24.29 -8.66
CA MET A 5 5.67 -25.55 -8.84
C MET A 5 7.15 -25.32 -9.20
N GLY A 6 7.45 -24.29 -10.00
CA GLY A 6 8.82 -23.89 -10.32
C GLY A 6 9.62 -23.42 -9.09
N ILE A 7 8.99 -22.64 -8.20
CA ILE A 7 9.64 -22.13 -6.98
C ILE A 7 9.92 -23.27 -5.97
N LEU A 8 9.00 -24.23 -5.84
CA LEU A 8 9.18 -25.41 -4.98
C LEU A 8 10.29 -26.35 -5.48
N LEU A 9 10.42 -26.49 -6.80
CA LEU A 9 11.52 -27.22 -7.43
C LEU A 9 12.87 -26.57 -7.12
N THR A 10 12.97 -25.23 -7.18
CA THR A 10 14.17 -24.48 -6.82
C THR A 10 14.55 -24.64 -5.34
N TYR A 11 13.59 -24.61 -4.42
CA TYR A 11 13.89 -24.82 -2.99
C TYR A 11 14.38 -26.24 -2.70
N ARG A 12 13.81 -27.25 -3.35
CA ARG A 12 14.26 -28.65 -3.22
C ARG A 12 15.66 -28.85 -3.79
N THR A 13 15.96 -28.28 -4.95
CA THR A 13 17.31 -28.37 -5.53
C THR A 13 18.33 -27.59 -4.71
N LEU A 14 17.97 -26.42 -4.19
CA LEU A 14 18.83 -25.63 -3.30
C LEU A 14 19.14 -26.40 -2.00
N LYS A 15 18.13 -27.07 -1.42
CA LYS A 15 18.30 -27.90 -0.21
C LYS A 15 19.25 -29.05 -0.45
N TRP A 16 19.07 -29.82 -1.53
CA TRP A 16 19.97 -30.94 -1.85
C TRP A 16 21.37 -30.49 -2.23
N PHE A 17 21.49 -29.40 -2.99
CA PHE A 17 22.78 -28.79 -3.32
C PHE A 17 23.56 -28.45 -2.05
N THR A 18 22.93 -27.77 -1.10
CA THR A 18 23.53 -27.48 0.20
C THR A 18 23.95 -28.72 0.97
N ILE A 19 23.06 -29.72 1.09
CA ILE A 19 23.30 -30.93 1.88
C ILE A 19 24.49 -31.71 1.31
N LEU A 20 24.71 -31.67 -0.01
CA LEU A 20 25.79 -32.39 -0.68
C LEU A 20 27.08 -31.57 -0.78
N LEU A 21 27.01 -30.24 -0.90
CA LEU A 21 28.17 -29.37 -1.07
C LEU A 21 29.13 -29.46 0.12
N VAL A 22 28.59 -29.39 1.34
CA VAL A 22 29.41 -29.34 2.56
C VAL A 22 30.20 -30.66 2.77
N PRO A 23 29.55 -31.84 2.75
CA PRO A 23 30.27 -33.11 2.81
C PRO A 23 31.24 -33.32 1.65
N LEU A 24 30.90 -32.85 0.45
CA LEU A 24 31.78 -33.01 -0.72
C LEU A 24 33.06 -32.18 -0.59
N ILE A 25 32.99 -30.96 -0.05
CA ILE A 25 34.17 -30.12 0.23
C ILE A 25 35.03 -30.75 1.34
N ILE A 26 34.41 -31.18 2.44
CA ILE A 26 35.11 -31.78 3.59
C ILE A 26 35.76 -33.12 3.18
N GLY A 27 35.00 -34.02 2.56
CA GLY A 27 35.49 -35.32 2.11
C GLY A 27 36.54 -35.22 1.01
N GLY A 28 36.39 -34.26 0.09
CA GLY A 28 37.40 -33.98 -0.94
C GLY A 28 38.72 -33.49 -0.35
N PHE A 29 38.67 -32.64 0.68
CA PHE A 29 39.86 -32.21 1.41
C PHE A 29 40.54 -33.39 2.12
N GLU A 30 39.78 -34.26 2.80
CA GLU A 30 40.35 -35.43 3.47
C GLU A 30 40.99 -36.41 2.51
N PHE A 31 40.34 -36.66 1.36
CA PHE A 31 40.86 -37.53 0.30
C PHE A 31 42.19 -37.01 -0.25
N MET A 32 42.25 -35.72 -0.64
CA MET A 32 43.48 -35.10 -1.13
C MET A 32 44.59 -35.10 -0.08
N ARG A 33 44.23 -34.86 1.19
CA ARG A 33 45.17 -34.92 2.30
C ARG A 33 45.79 -36.31 2.43
N HIS A 34 44.98 -37.36 2.38
CA HIS A 34 45.41 -38.74 2.55
C HIS A 34 46.33 -39.21 1.41
N ASP A 35 45.97 -38.93 0.16
CA ASP A 35 46.71 -39.47 -0.98
C ASP A 35 47.96 -38.65 -1.34
N TYR A 36 47.96 -37.33 -1.11
CA TYR A 36 49.00 -36.44 -1.64
C TYR A 36 49.74 -35.63 -0.57
N PHE A 37 49.11 -35.28 0.55
CA PHE A 37 49.66 -34.30 1.50
C PHE A 37 50.01 -34.83 2.88
N LEU A 38 49.91 -36.15 3.15
CA LEU A 38 50.24 -36.73 4.46
C LEU A 38 51.65 -36.35 4.96
N ARG A 39 52.62 -36.17 4.05
CA ARG A 39 53.99 -35.79 4.39
C ARG A 39 54.14 -34.31 4.77
N TYR A 40 53.21 -33.47 4.35
CA TYR A 40 53.23 -32.01 4.57
C TYR A 40 52.23 -31.55 5.63
N ILE A 41 51.12 -32.28 5.79
CA ILE A 41 50.04 -31.99 6.74
C ILE A 41 49.81 -33.24 7.60
N PRO A 42 50.49 -33.37 8.74
CA PRO A 42 50.29 -34.46 9.69
C PRO A 42 48.86 -34.49 10.24
N MET A 43 48.44 -35.64 10.79
CA MET A 43 47.09 -35.86 11.34
C MET A 43 46.65 -34.75 12.32
N GLU A 44 47.53 -34.32 13.22
CA GLU A 44 47.23 -33.27 14.19
C GLU A 44 46.92 -31.94 13.51
N THR A 45 47.79 -31.46 12.61
CA THR A 45 47.61 -30.19 11.89
C THR A 45 46.40 -30.24 10.93
N GLY A 46 46.17 -31.39 10.30
CA GLY A 46 45.03 -31.60 9.40
C GLY A 46 43.68 -31.45 10.09
N ASN A 47 43.55 -31.91 11.35
CA ASN A 47 42.33 -31.76 12.13
C ASN A 47 42.03 -30.29 12.49
N TYR A 48 43.06 -29.48 12.74
CA TYR A 48 42.87 -28.04 12.91
C TYR A 48 42.37 -27.39 11.61
N TYR A 49 42.98 -27.72 10.47
CA TYR A 49 42.54 -27.18 9.17
C TYR A 49 41.10 -27.54 8.84
N ILE A 50 40.68 -28.80 9.03
CA ILE A 50 39.32 -29.22 8.70
C ILE A 50 38.29 -28.58 9.63
N THR A 51 38.63 -28.38 10.89
CA THR A 51 37.76 -27.70 11.87
C THR A 51 37.57 -26.24 11.49
N ILE A 52 38.66 -25.54 11.15
CA ILE A 52 38.62 -24.14 10.69
C ILE A 52 37.80 -24.04 9.40
N LEU A 53 38.05 -24.92 8.43
CA LEU A 53 37.30 -24.98 7.16
C LEU A 53 35.81 -25.20 7.41
N THR A 54 35.46 -26.15 8.26
CA THR A 54 34.06 -26.47 8.62
C THR A 54 33.38 -25.29 9.29
N PHE A 55 34.07 -24.59 10.19
CA PHE A 55 33.56 -23.40 10.86
C PHE A 55 33.25 -22.29 9.85
N PHE A 56 34.20 -21.96 8.96
CA PHE A 56 34.00 -20.94 7.93
C PHE A 56 32.88 -21.34 6.96
N LEU A 57 32.89 -22.57 6.48
CA LEU A 57 31.87 -23.08 5.57
C LEU A 57 30.47 -23.03 6.20
N SER A 58 30.34 -23.41 7.48
CA SER A 58 29.10 -23.31 8.24
C SER A 58 28.66 -21.85 8.42
N TYR A 59 29.59 -20.95 8.73
CA TYR A 59 29.30 -19.52 8.88
C TYR A 59 28.83 -18.88 7.57
N PHE A 60 29.52 -19.14 6.45
CA PHE A 60 29.13 -18.64 5.13
C PHE A 60 27.77 -19.19 4.71
N TYR A 61 27.55 -20.50 4.90
CA TYR A 61 26.30 -21.16 4.58
C TYR A 61 25.13 -20.58 5.41
N ALA A 62 25.29 -20.47 6.72
CA ALA A 62 24.27 -19.90 7.60
C ALA A 62 23.95 -18.46 7.20
N THR A 63 24.97 -17.63 7.00
CA THR A 63 24.80 -16.23 6.60
C THR A 63 24.06 -16.12 5.26
N TRP A 64 24.41 -16.94 4.27
CA TRP A 64 23.73 -16.97 2.98
C TRP A 64 22.27 -17.42 3.11
N MET A 65 21.99 -18.49 3.86
CA MET A 65 20.63 -18.97 4.09
C MET A 65 19.75 -17.96 4.82
N PHE A 66 20.24 -17.35 5.90
CA PHE A 66 19.50 -16.33 6.63
C PHE A 66 19.13 -15.15 5.73
N ARG A 67 20.06 -14.70 4.87
CA ARG A 67 19.78 -13.65 3.88
C ARG A 67 18.71 -14.06 2.87
N VAL A 68 18.72 -15.30 2.39
CA VAL A 68 17.69 -15.81 1.47
C VAL A 68 16.32 -15.84 2.14
N ILE A 69 16.25 -16.36 3.37
CA ILE A 69 15.00 -16.42 4.16
C ILE A 69 14.45 -15.01 4.41
N GLU A 70 15.30 -14.08 4.82
CA GLU A 70 14.91 -12.70 5.13
C GLU A 70 14.34 -11.99 3.89
N LYS A 71 14.95 -12.19 2.71
CA LYS A 71 14.43 -11.68 1.43
C LYS A 71 13.07 -12.27 1.09
N THR A 72 12.90 -13.59 1.21
CA THR A 72 11.62 -14.25 0.93
C THR A 72 10.52 -13.78 1.89
N ASN A 73 10.84 -13.63 3.18
CA ASN A 73 9.88 -13.14 4.18
C ASN A 73 9.45 -11.71 3.91
N ARG A 74 10.40 -10.81 3.57
CA ARG A 74 10.06 -9.43 3.18
C ARG A 74 9.11 -9.42 1.98
N HIS A 75 9.44 -10.18 0.94
CA HIS A 75 8.61 -10.23 -0.28
C HIS A 75 7.21 -10.79 -0.01
N LEU A 76 7.08 -11.79 0.86
CA LEU A 76 5.80 -12.36 1.27
C LEU A 76 4.98 -11.36 2.09
N SER A 77 5.62 -10.66 3.04
CA SER A 77 4.97 -9.64 3.87
C SER A 77 4.45 -8.49 3.02
N GLU A 78 5.22 -8.01 2.04
CA GLU A 78 4.78 -6.99 1.08
C GLU A 78 3.62 -7.46 0.20
N GLU A 79 3.63 -8.72 -0.24
CA GLU A 79 2.50 -9.28 -0.99
C GLU A 79 1.25 -9.38 -0.13
N GLN A 80 1.38 -9.81 1.13
CA GLN A 80 0.26 -9.88 2.07
C GLN A 80 -0.32 -8.49 2.37
N ALA A 81 0.53 -7.50 2.62
CA ALA A 81 0.10 -6.12 2.83
C ALA A 81 -0.64 -5.58 1.60
N ARG A 82 -0.10 -5.79 0.39
CA ARG A 82 -0.79 -5.42 -0.85
C ARG A 82 -2.14 -6.10 -1.00
N ARG A 83 -2.22 -7.42 -0.73
CA ARG A 83 -3.48 -8.16 -0.79
C ARG A 83 -4.51 -7.66 0.22
N ALA A 84 -4.10 -7.40 1.46
CA ALA A 84 -4.99 -6.85 2.48
C ALA A 84 -5.58 -5.49 2.04
N VAL A 85 -4.75 -4.62 1.43
CA VAL A 85 -5.23 -3.35 0.86
C VAL A 85 -6.23 -3.58 -0.28
N TYR A 86 -5.99 -4.55 -1.17
CA TYR A 86 -6.94 -4.88 -2.24
C TYR A 86 -8.25 -5.47 -1.72
N GLU A 87 -8.20 -6.36 -0.73
CA GLU A 87 -9.37 -6.96 -0.10
C GLU A 87 -10.22 -5.89 0.60
N GLU A 88 -9.58 -4.96 1.31
CA GLU A 88 -10.28 -3.84 1.94
C GLU A 88 -10.91 -2.90 0.91
N ARG A 89 -10.21 -2.62 -0.20
CA ARG A 89 -10.80 -1.86 -1.32
C ARG A 89 -12.02 -2.54 -1.91
N GLU A 90 -11.97 -3.85 -2.11
CA GLU A 90 -13.09 -4.61 -2.65
C GLU A 90 -14.27 -4.64 -1.66
N ARG A 91 -13.98 -4.75 -0.35
CA ARG A 91 -14.99 -4.65 0.71
C ARG A 91 -15.67 -3.27 0.71
N LEU A 92 -14.90 -2.19 0.70
CA LEU A 92 -15.41 -0.82 0.63
C LEU A 92 -16.22 -0.59 -0.64
N ALA A 93 -15.76 -1.07 -1.81
CA ALA A 93 -16.51 -0.96 -3.05
C ALA A 93 -17.87 -1.67 -2.99
N ARG A 94 -17.93 -2.86 -2.38
CA ARG A 94 -19.20 -3.60 -2.16
C ARG A 94 -20.13 -2.84 -1.22
N GLU A 95 -19.62 -2.40 -0.08
CA GLU A 95 -20.41 -1.64 0.90
C GLU A 95 -20.97 -0.34 0.31
N LEU A 96 -20.17 0.37 -0.49
CA LEU A 96 -20.60 1.55 -1.22
C LEU A 96 -21.66 1.24 -2.26
N HIS A 97 -21.48 0.17 -3.06
CA HIS A 97 -22.45 -0.26 -4.05
C HIS A 97 -23.80 -0.60 -3.40
N ASP A 98 -23.80 -1.32 -2.28
CA ASP A 98 -25.01 -1.71 -1.58
C ASP A 98 -25.72 -0.51 -0.96
N ASN A 99 -24.98 0.42 -0.35
CA ASN A 99 -25.55 1.67 0.16
C ASN A 99 -26.16 2.53 -0.95
N ILE A 100 -25.46 2.71 -2.08
CA ILE A 100 -26.00 3.44 -3.24
C ILE A 100 -27.28 2.79 -3.77
N ALA A 101 -27.30 1.46 -3.90
CA ALA A 101 -28.48 0.73 -4.36
C ALA A 101 -29.68 0.91 -3.42
N GLN A 102 -29.46 0.85 -2.10
CA GLN A 102 -30.49 1.08 -1.10
C GLN A 102 -31.05 2.50 -1.16
N THR A 103 -30.19 3.52 -1.25
CA THR A 103 -30.66 4.90 -1.28
C THR A 103 -31.35 5.23 -2.61
N LEU A 104 -30.90 4.67 -3.75
CA LEU A 104 -31.61 4.78 -5.03
C LEU A 104 -33.00 4.12 -4.98
N PHE A 105 -33.12 2.96 -4.32
CA PHE A 105 -34.41 2.32 -4.10
C PHE A 105 -35.33 3.21 -3.24
N PHE A 106 -34.82 3.76 -2.13
CA PHE A 106 -35.56 4.69 -1.28
C PHE A 106 -36.02 5.92 -2.05
N LEU A 107 -35.14 6.52 -2.86
CA LEU A 107 -35.46 7.63 -3.75
C LEU A 107 -36.61 7.28 -4.71
N ASN A 108 -36.55 6.11 -5.36
CA ASN A 108 -37.61 5.66 -6.27
C ASN A 108 -38.97 5.53 -5.56
N VAL A 109 -38.97 4.97 -4.34
CA VAL A 109 -40.19 4.83 -3.53
C VAL A 109 -40.77 6.19 -3.15
N LYS A 110 -39.92 7.15 -2.73
CA LYS A 110 -40.35 8.51 -2.36
C LYS A 110 -40.92 9.28 -3.54
N LEU A 111 -40.29 9.18 -4.71
CA LEU A 111 -40.80 9.77 -5.95
C LEU A 111 -42.17 9.20 -6.34
N LYS A 112 -42.36 7.87 -6.26
CA LYS A 112 -43.66 7.23 -6.53
C LYS A 112 -44.79 7.67 -5.60
N LYS A 113 -44.45 8.05 -4.37
CA LYS A 113 -45.39 8.58 -3.38
C LYS A 113 -45.65 10.10 -3.51
N GLY A 114 -45.03 10.77 -4.47
CA GLY A 114 -45.14 12.22 -4.63
C GLY A 114 -44.42 13.03 -3.54
N GLN A 115 -43.54 12.39 -2.76
CA GLN A 115 -42.80 13.03 -1.66
C GLN A 115 -41.52 13.68 -2.18
N VAL A 116 -41.67 14.77 -2.95
CA VAL A 116 -40.59 15.40 -3.72
C VAL A 116 -39.46 15.94 -2.84
N GLU A 117 -39.76 16.52 -1.67
CA GLU A 117 -38.74 17.04 -0.75
C GLU A 117 -37.90 15.93 -0.12
N GLU A 118 -38.53 14.83 0.28
CA GLU A 118 -37.84 13.67 0.85
C GLU A 118 -37.00 12.94 -0.21
N ALA A 119 -37.47 12.94 -1.47
CA ALA A 119 -36.70 12.47 -2.62
C ALA A 119 -35.50 13.37 -2.91
N ARG A 120 -35.63 14.70 -2.82
CA ARG A 120 -34.50 15.63 -2.96
C ARG A 120 -33.43 15.40 -1.90
N PHE A 121 -33.85 15.18 -0.65
CA PHE A 121 -32.93 14.85 0.44
C PHE A 121 -32.16 13.55 0.17
N ALA A 122 -32.87 12.47 -0.21
CA ALA A 122 -32.24 11.20 -0.57
C ALA A 122 -31.28 11.32 -1.76
N ALA A 123 -31.61 12.14 -2.77
CA ALA A 123 -30.71 12.39 -3.90
C ALA A 123 -29.44 13.16 -3.50
N SER A 124 -29.55 14.09 -2.55
CA SER A 124 -28.39 14.81 -2.00
C SER A 124 -27.48 13.90 -1.19
N ASP A 125 -28.06 13.00 -0.40
CA ASP A 125 -27.33 12.00 0.39
C ASP A 125 -26.54 11.03 -0.52
N ILE A 126 -27.13 10.57 -1.64
CA ILE A 126 -26.43 9.76 -2.65
C ILE A 126 -25.25 10.54 -3.26
N ASP A 127 -25.45 11.80 -3.65
CA ASP A 127 -24.38 12.62 -4.25
C ASP A 127 -23.20 12.76 -3.27
N HIS A 128 -23.48 12.95 -1.98
CA HIS A 128 -22.45 13.00 -0.94
C HIS A 128 -21.72 11.66 -0.78
N GLN A 129 -22.45 10.55 -0.64
CA GLN A 129 -21.86 9.21 -0.48
C GLN A 129 -21.03 8.77 -1.70
N VAL A 130 -21.48 9.08 -2.91
CA VAL A 130 -20.75 8.80 -4.16
C VAL A 130 -19.47 9.64 -4.25
N ARG A 131 -19.49 10.91 -3.84
CA ARG A 131 -18.28 11.75 -3.80
C ARG A 131 -17.25 11.21 -2.81
N GLN A 132 -17.70 10.84 -1.61
CA GLN A 132 -16.84 10.26 -0.57
C GLN A 132 -16.28 8.90 -1.00
N ALA A 133 -17.10 8.06 -1.65
CA ALA A 133 -16.67 6.81 -2.28
C ALA A 133 -15.57 7.03 -3.31
N ILE A 134 -15.80 7.94 -4.27
CA ILE A 134 -14.83 8.27 -5.32
C ILE A 134 -13.52 8.75 -4.69
N PHE A 135 -13.55 9.55 -3.63
CA PHE A 135 -12.34 10.01 -2.95
C PHE A 135 -11.59 8.85 -2.27
N ASN A 136 -12.29 8.03 -1.48
CA ASN A 136 -11.68 6.89 -0.79
C ASN A 136 -11.13 5.82 -1.77
N LEU A 137 -11.75 5.69 -2.95
CA LEU A 137 -11.32 4.75 -4.00
C LEU A 137 -10.22 5.33 -4.91
N ARG A 138 -10.23 6.64 -5.17
CA ARG A 138 -9.29 7.32 -6.08
C ARG A 138 -8.00 7.72 -5.39
N ASP A 139 -8.06 8.09 -4.11
CA ASP A 139 -6.93 8.65 -3.38
C ASP A 139 -6.65 7.82 -2.11
N LEU A 140 -5.93 6.69 -2.26
CA LEU A 140 -4.84 6.54 -1.28
C LEU A 140 -3.95 7.75 -1.56
N PRO A 141 -3.56 8.57 -0.56
CA PRO A 141 -2.58 9.62 -0.81
C PRO A 141 -1.42 8.95 -1.54
N GLU A 142 -1.17 9.37 -2.78
CA GLU A 142 0.12 9.08 -3.42
C GLU A 142 1.17 9.40 -2.35
N GLU A 143 2.00 8.42 -1.99
CA GLU A 143 2.98 8.58 -0.92
C GLU A 143 3.73 9.91 -1.13
N GLY A 144 3.46 10.91 -0.26
CA GLY A 144 4.05 12.24 -0.34
C GLY A 144 3.16 13.39 -0.83
N VAL A 145 1.90 13.18 -1.23
CA VAL A 145 0.99 14.26 -1.66
C VAL A 145 0.17 14.82 -0.49
N SER A 146 0.41 16.09 -0.14
CA SER A 146 -0.26 16.75 0.98
C SER A 146 -1.73 17.12 0.66
N LEU A 147 -2.57 17.24 1.69
CA LEU A 147 -3.95 17.73 1.54
C LEU A 147 -4.02 19.05 0.75
N SER A 148 -3.07 19.97 0.99
CA SER A 148 -2.95 21.22 0.25
C SER A 148 -2.83 21.00 -1.25
N GLN A 149 -2.01 20.04 -1.68
CA GLN A 149 -1.82 19.73 -3.10
C GLN A 149 -3.09 19.13 -3.71
N ARG A 150 -3.74 18.20 -3.01
CA ARG A 150 -4.99 17.58 -3.47
C ARG A 150 -6.11 18.63 -3.62
N LEU A 151 -6.26 19.51 -2.63
CA LEU A 151 -7.25 20.58 -2.66
C LEU A 151 -6.97 21.57 -3.79
N ASN A 152 -5.73 22.02 -3.95
CA ASN A 152 -5.38 22.95 -5.04
C ASN A 152 -5.68 22.35 -6.41
N LYS A 153 -5.30 21.10 -6.65
CA LYS A 153 -5.59 20.40 -7.91
C LYS A 153 -7.10 20.28 -8.14
N TRP A 154 -7.85 19.85 -7.13
CA TRP A 154 -9.29 19.69 -7.24
C TRP A 154 -10.02 21.03 -7.47
N ILE A 155 -9.62 22.10 -6.78
CA ILE A 155 -10.18 23.45 -6.96
C ILE A 155 -9.92 23.96 -8.38
N GLN A 156 -8.71 23.74 -8.92
CA GLN A 156 -8.39 24.09 -10.31
C GLN A 156 -9.25 23.33 -11.32
N GLU A 157 -9.39 22.01 -11.16
CA GLU A 157 -10.28 21.18 -11.99
C GLU A 157 -11.73 21.65 -11.91
N TRP A 158 -12.21 21.97 -10.70
CA TRP A 158 -13.56 22.46 -10.48
C TRP A 158 -13.79 23.83 -11.14
N SER A 159 -12.83 24.75 -11.06
CA SER A 159 -12.90 26.06 -11.71
C SER A 159 -12.97 25.92 -13.24
N MET A 160 -12.15 25.03 -13.81
CA MET A 160 -12.17 24.74 -15.25
C MET A 160 -13.52 24.16 -15.70
N LEU A 161 -14.13 23.28 -14.91
CA LEU A 161 -15.40 22.63 -15.25
C LEU A 161 -16.62 23.56 -15.11
N THR A 162 -16.59 24.47 -14.14
CA THR A 162 -17.73 25.33 -13.81
C THR A 162 -17.65 26.72 -14.45
N GLY A 163 -16.45 27.15 -14.85
CA GLY A 163 -16.19 28.51 -15.32
C GLY A 163 -16.22 29.58 -14.22
N ILE A 164 -16.32 29.17 -12.94
CA ILE A 164 -16.30 30.08 -11.79
C ILE A 164 -14.84 30.27 -11.38
N GLU A 165 -14.40 31.52 -11.24
CA GLU A 165 -13.02 31.83 -10.85
C GLU A 165 -12.77 31.45 -9.39
N THR A 166 -11.64 30.81 -9.09
CA THR A 166 -11.28 30.40 -7.73
C THR A 166 -9.95 30.97 -7.30
N VAL A 167 -9.89 31.53 -6.09
CA VAL A 167 -8.68 32.09 -5.47
C VAL A 167 -8.36 31.29 -4.20
N PRO A 168 -7.60 30.18 -4.31
CA PRO A 168 -7.22 29.37 -3.16
C PRO A 168 -6.01 29.94 -2.42
N ASN A 169 -6.10 30.00 -1.09
CA ASN A 169 -5.03 30.33 -0.16
C ASN A 169 -4.97 29.26 0.93
N ILE A 170 -4.20 28.20 0.68
CA ILE A 170 -4.14 27.00 1.53
C ILE A 170 -2.72 26.86 2.08
N ASN A 171 -2.54 27.21 3.36
CA ASN A 171 -1.28 27.17 4.08
C ASN A 171 -1.41 26.29 5.34
N ILE A 172 -1.35 24.98 5.14
CA ILE A 172 -1.33 23.98 6.21
C ILE A 172 -0.02 23.16 6.14
N PRO A 173 0.61 22.85 7.29
CA PRO A 173 1.77 21.96 7.34
C PRO A 173 1.48 20.58 6.75
N VAL A 174 2.54 19.90 6.30
CA VAL A 174 2.44 18.50 5.86
C VAL A 174 2.09 17.63 7.07
N ALA A 175 1.13 16.71 6.89
CA ALA A 175 0.62 15.83 7.94
C ALA A 175 0.03 16.57 9.16
N TYR A 176 -0.57 17.75 8.94
CA TYR A 176 -1.29 18.48 10.00
C TYR A 176 -2.54 17.75 10.51
N PHE A 177 -3.19 16.97 9.66
CA PHE A 177 -4.39 16.19 9.99
C PHE A 177 -4.10 14.69 9.89
N SER A 178 -4.82 13.88 10.69
CA SER A 178 -4.87 12.44 10.49
C SER A 178 -5.55 12.09 9.16
N SER A 179 -5.32 10.88 8.62
CA SER A 179 -5.92 10.47 7.34
C SER A 179 -7.45 10.53 7.33
N GLY A 180 -8.11 10.32 8.48
CA GLY A 180 -9.56 10.45 8.61
C GLY A 180 -10.04 11.91 8.57
N GLU A 181 -9.33 12.80 9.25
CA GLU A 181 -9.63 14.25 9.25
C GLU A 181 -9.40 14.88 7.87
N ASP A 182 -8.36 14.44 7.17
CA ASP A 182 -8.06 14.82 5.78
C ASP A 182 -9.25 14.57 4.85
N VAL A 183 -9.88 13.40 4.98
CA VAL A 183 -11.06 13.00 4.19
C VAL A 183 -12.27 13.86 4.55
N GLN A 184 -12.53 14.05 5.85
CA GLN A 184 -13.67 14.83 6.32
C GLN A 184 -13.57 16.29 5.87
N LEU A 185 -12.40 16.92 6.03
CA LEU A 185 -12.19 18.31 5.63
C LEU A 185 -12.34 18.49 4.12
N PHE A 186 -11.80 17.57 3.33
CA PHE A 186 -11.97 17.59 1.88
C PHE A 186 -13.45 17.51 1.50
N GLY A 187 -14.23 16.60 2.12
CA GLY A 187 -15.66 16.46 1.90
C GLY A 187 -16.45 17.74 2.23
N ILE A 188 -16.16 18.38 3.36
CA ILE A 188 -16.76 19.67 3.75
C ILE A 188 -16.52 20.74 2.67
N ILE A 189 -15.30 20.84 2.17
CA ILE A 189 -14.95 21.81 1.12
C ILE A 189 -15.69 21.48 -0.18
N GLN A 190 -15.77 20.21 -0.58
CA GLN A 190 -16.51 19.80 -1.78
C GLN A 190 -17.99 20.16 -1.72
N GLU A 191 -18.62 19.95 -0.57
CA GLU A 191 -20.03 20.27 -0.39
C GLU A 191 -20.27 21.78 -0.41
N ALA A 192 -19.39 22.56 0.22
CA ALA A 192 -19.45 24.02 0.16
C ALA A 192 -19.39 24.54 -1.29
N PHE A 193 -18.46 24.03 -2.11
CA PHE A 193 -18.35 24.39 -3.52
C PHE A 193 -19.54 23.89 -4.36
N THR A 194 -20.10 22.73 -4.03
CA THR A 194 -21.33 22.23 -4.66
C THR A 194 -22.50 23.18 -4.40
N ASN A 195 -22.62 23.67 -3.17
CA ASN A 195 -23.64 24.64 -2.79
C ASN A 195 -23.42 26.00 -3.45
N ILE A 196 -22.17 26.47 -3.55
CA ILE A 196 -21.84 27.69 -4.28
C ILE A 196 -22.29 27.60 -5.74
N ARG A 197 -21.94 26.50 -6.43
CA ARG A 197 -22.35 26.27 -7.82
C ARG A 197 -23.87 26.25 -7.98
N LYS A 198 -24.58 25.55 -7.09
CA LYS A 198 -26.03 25.35 -7.20
C LYS A 198 -26.84 26.59 -6.82
N HIS A 199 -26.34 27.41 -5.89
CA HIS A 199 -27.19 28.38 -5.20
C HIS A 199 -26.62 29.79 -5.12
N ALA A 200 -25.30 30.00 -5.15
CA ALA A 200 -24.74 31.32 -4.85
C ALA A 200 -24.72 32.28 -6.05
N GLY A 201 -24.80 31.79 -7.29
CA GLY A 201 -24.66 32.64 -8.49
C GLY A 201 -23.33 33.40 -8.54
N ALA A 202 -22.30 32.91 -7.85
CA ALA A 202 -21.02 33.58 -7.67
C ALA A 202 -20.18 33.50 -8.94
N LYS A 203 -19.50 34.60 -9.28
CA LYS A 203 -18.49 34.64 -10.36
C LYS A 203 -17.08 34.32 -9.88
N GLN A 204 -16.84 34.49 -8.58
CA GLN A 204 -15.54 34.25 -7.95
C GLN A 204 -15.75 33.63 -6.56
N VAL A 205 -14.87 32.70 -6.18
CA VAL A 205 -14.84 32.02 -4.88
C VAL A 205 -13.44 32.13 -4.28
N LYS A 206 -13.34 32.58 -3.03
CA LYS A 206 -12.09 32.62 -2.27
C LYS A 206 -12.14 31.58 -1.16
N ILE A 207 -11.08 30.81 -0.99
CA ILE A 207 -10.92 29.86 0.11
C ILE A 207 -9.60 30.15 0.84
N ASP A 208 -9.70 30.38 2.14
CA ASP A 208 -8.55 30.59 3.02
C ASP A 208 -8.52 29.45 4.05
N LEU A 209 -7.42 28.69 4.08
CA LEU A 209 -7.20 27.60 5.02
C LEU A 209 -5.80 27.74 5.61
N ALA A 210 -5.70 27.97 6.91
CA ALA A 210 -4.43 28.18 7.61
C ALA A 210 -4.40 27.39 8.92
N ALA A 211 -3.23 26.86 9.28
CA ALA A 211 -3.01 26.35 10.62
C ALA A 211 -3.06 27.52 11.62
N LEU A 212 -3.87 27.37 12.66
CA LEU A 212 -3.85 28.29 13.79
C LEU A 212 -2.55 28.01 14.55
N SER A 213 -1.65 28.98 14.59
CA SER A 213 -0.52 28.94 15.52
C SER A 213 -1.07 29.10 16.92
N ASP A 214 -1.19 27.99 17.65
CA ASP A 214 -1.42 28.01 19.08
C ASP A 214 -0.29 28.82 19.74
N GLY A 215 -0.67 29.80 20.56
CA GLY A 215 0.25 30.51 21.45
C GLY A 215 0.66 29.65 22.64
#